data_AF-A0A561PQH2-F1
#
_entry.id   AF-A0A561PQH2-F1
#
_cell.length_a   1.000
_cell.length_b   1.000
_cell.length_c   1.000
_cell.angle_alpha   90.00
_cell.angle_beta   90.00
_cell.angle_gamma   90.00
#
_symmetry.space_group_name_H-M   'P 1'
#
loop_
_entity.id
_entity.type
_entity.pdbx_description
1 polymer ?
#
loop_
_entity_poly.entity_id
_entity_poly.type
_entity_poly.pdbx_seq_one_letter_code
_entity_poly.pdbx_strand_id
1 'polypeptide(L)'
;MLTSNNRQIKLQPKHRDQSGNHTVVPWLNISGVWLEELGFKVGDMVKITTRDRLLIIEPLEDTEQEAHEYRSALQEMKQTLKKLAQ
;
A
#
# COMPACT_ATOMS: atom_id res chain seq x y z
N MET A 1 -4.02 5.85 19.51
CA MET A 1 -4.86 4.66 19.74
C MET A 1 -5.13 4.05 18.38
N LEU A 2 -4.56 2.89 18.05
CA LEU A 2 -4.92 2.16 16.83
C LEU A 2 -6.29 1.52 17.08
N THR A 3 -7.35 2.15 16.59
CA THR A 3 -8.70 1.58 16.63
C THR A 3 -8.75 0.38 15.70
N SER A 4 -8.80 -0.83 16.26
CA SER A 4 -9.00 -2.06 15.48
C SER A 4 -10.41 -2.09 14.89
N ASN A 5 -10.58 -1.48 13.72
CA ASN A 5 -11.82 -1.53 12.96
C ASN A 5 -11.84 -2.81 12.11
N ASN A 6 -12.40 -3.88 12.67
CA ASN A 6 -12.59 -5.13 11.95
C ASN A 6 -13.74 -4.98 10.95
N ARG A 7 -13.43 -5.06 9.66
CA ARG A 7 -14.42 -5.04 8.58
C ARG A 7 -14.50 -6.42 7.94
N GLN A 8 -15.72 -6.88 7.68
CA GLN A 8 -15.97 -8.12 6.96
C GLN A 8 -16.56 -7.77 5.60
N ILE A 9 -16.04 -8.41 4.55
CA ILE A 9 -16.55 -8.27 3.19
C ILE A 9 -16.76 -9.64 2.56
N LYS A 10 -17.67 -9.71 1.61
CA LYS A 10 -17.92 -10.91 0.82
C LYS A 10 -17.05 -10.89 -0.43
N LEU A 11 -16.34 -11.99 -0.69
CA LEU A 11 -15.69 -12.23 -1.97
C LEU A 11 -16.77 -12.32 -3.06
N GLN A 12 -16.62 -11.51 -4.09
CA GLN A 12 -17.52 -11.52 -5.23
C GLN A 12 -17.00 -12.51 -6.28
N PRO A 13 -17.86 -13.16 -7.07
CA PRO A 13 -17.41 -13.90 -8.23
C PRO A 13 -16.99 -12.92 -9.33
N LYS A 14 -15.96 -13.29 -10.09
CA LYS A 14 -15.60 -12.62 -11.36
C LYS A 14 -15.49 -13.67 -12.45
N HIS A 15 -16.23 -13.47 -13.52
CA HIS A 15 -16.12 -14.29 -14.72
C HIS A 15 -14.84 -13.93 -15.46
N ARG A 16 -14.06 -14.94 -15.83
CA ARG A 16 -12.87 -14.81 -16.66
C ARG A 16 -13.04 -15.70 -17.88
N ASP A 17 -13.13 -15.04 -19.04
CA ASP A 17 -13.15 -15.70 -20.32
C ASP A 17 -11.71 -15.87 -20.79
N GLN A 18 -11.26 -17.11 -20.92
CA GLN A 18 -9.94 -17.41 -21.46
C GLN A 18 -10.10 -18.45 -22.56
N SER A 19 -9.92 -18.01 -23.81
CA SER A 19 -9.90 -18.80 -25.06
C SER A 19 -10.65 -20.15 -25.01
N GLY A 20 -11.98 -20.07 -24.89
CA GLY A 20 -12.88 -21.23 -24.95
C GLY A 20 -13.25 -21.85 -23.60
N ASN A 21 -12.65 -21.40 -22.49
CA ASN A 21 -12.98 -21.86 -21.14
C ASN A 21 -13.53 -20.70 -20.30
N HIS A 22 -14.72 -20.90 -19.71
CA HIS A 22 -15.36 -19.95 -18.80
C HIS A 22 -15.02 -20.37 -17.38
N THR A 23 -14.27 -19.54 -16.65
CA THR A 23 -13.93 -19.83 -15.24
C THR A 23 -14.47 -18.72 -14.34
N VAL A 24 -15.04 -19.10 -13.20
CA VAL A 24 -15.41 -18.17 -12.13
C VAL A 24 -14.28 -18.14 -11.11
N VAL A 25 -13.73 -16.95 -10.87
CA VAL A 25 -12.64 -16.74 -9.91
C VAL A 25 -13.09 -15.83 -8.77
N PRO A 26 -12.51 -15.95 -7.56
CA PRO A 26 -12.79 -15.02 -6.47
C PRO A 26 -12.26 -13.62 -6.81
N TRP A 27 -13.05 -12.61 -6.48
CA TRP A 27 -12.72 -11.20 -6.64
C TRP A 27 -12.90 -10.46 -5.31
N LEU A 28 -11.79 -9.94 -4.82
CA LEU A 28 -11.73 -9.12 -3.62
C LEU A 28 -11.98 -7.67 -4.00
N ASN A 29 -13.08 -7.10 -3.51
CA ASN A 29 -13.45 -5.71 -3.73
C ASN A 29 -13.54 -5.01 -2.38
N ILE A 30 -12.68 -4.00 -2.17
CA ILE A 30 -12.59 -3.21 -0.94
C ILE A 30 -12.79 -1.75 -1.32
N SER A 31 -13.74 -1.08 -0.68
CA SER A 31 -14.00 0.34 -0.92
C SER A 31 -14.40 1.06 0.36
N GLY A 32 -14.16 2.38 0.39
CA GLY A 32 -14.57 3.27 1.46
C GLY A 32 -13.50 4.30 1.81
N VAL A 33 -13.93 5.42 2.38
CA VAL A 33 -13.07 6.56 2.77
C VAL A 33 -11.95 6.13 3.73
N TRP A 34 -12.19 5.10 4.54
CA TRP A 34 -11.20 4.53 5.45
C TRP A 34 -9.94 3.99 4.76
N LEU A 35 -9.97 3.70 3.46
CA LEU A 35 -8.76 3.34 2.71
C LEU A 35 -7.83 4.55 2.52
N GLU A 36 -8.40 5.73 2.24
CA GLU A 36 -7.62 6.97 2.13
C GLU A 36 -7.01 7.36 3.48
N GLU A 37 -7.74 7.15 4.57
CA GLU A 37 -7.24 7.34 5.95
C GLU A 37 -6.06 6.42 6.28
N LEU A 38 -5.95 5.27 5.62
CA LEU A 38 -4.83 4.33 5.73
C LEU A 38 -3.69 4.60 4.72
N GLY A 39 -3.79 5.66 3.93
CA GLY A 39 -2.75 6.08 2.99
C GLY A 39 -2.85 5.49 1.58
N PHE A 40 -3.92 4.76 1.24
CA PHE A 40 -4.16 4.32 -0.14
C PHE A 40 -4.75 5.47 -0.97
N LYS A 41 -4.30 5.65 -2.22
CA LYS A 41 -4.89 6.62 -3.14
C LYS A 41 -5.42 5.96 -4.42
N VAL A 42 -6.38 6.61 -5.05
CA VAL A 42 -6.93 6.16 -6.33
C VAL A 42 -5.85 6.23 -7.40
N GLY A 43 -5.60 5.10 -8.07
CA GLY A 43 -4.60 4.98 -9.12
C GLY A 43 -3.24 4.45 -8.63
N ASP A 44 -3.02 4.37 -7.31
CA ASP A 44 -1.78 3.82 -6.76
C ASP A 44 -1.68 2.31 -7.02
N MET A 45 -0.45 1.86 -7.23
CA MET A 45 -0.15 0.44 -7.13
C MET A 45 -0.08 0.03 -5.66
N VAL A 46 -0.47 -1.22 -5.39
CA VAL A 46 -0.40 -1.81 -4.05
C VAL A 46 0.50 -3.03 -4.09
N LYS A 47 1.20 -3.26 -2.98
CA LYS A 47 1.97 -4.47 -2.78
C LYS A 47 1.07 -5.51 -2.12
N ILE A 48 1.07 -6.73 -2.67
CA ILE A 48 0.33 -7.87 -2.14
C ILE A 48 1.32 -8.94 -1.73
N THR A 49 1.37 -9.22 -0.43
CA THR A 49 2.13 -10.35 0.12
C THR A 49 1.17 -11.50 0.45
N THR A 50 1.48 -12.69 -0.05
CA THR A 50 0.66 -13.90 0.16
C THR A 50 1.31 -14.82 1.19
N ARG A 51 0.49 -15.40 2.08
CA ARG A 51 0.84 -16.50 2.99
C ARG A 51 -0.33 -17.47 3.03
N ASP A 52 -0.14 -18.61 3.69
CA ASP A 52 -1.24 -19.56 3.88
C ASP A 52 -2.43 -18.87 4.58
N ARG A 53 -3.59 -18.86 3.88
CA ARG A 53 -4.85 -18.22 4.29
C ARG A 53 -4.76 -16.73 4.67
N LEU A 54 -3.73 -16.01 4.23
CA LEU A 54 -3.53 -14.59 4.56
C LEU A 54 -3.05 -13.79 3.36
N LEU A 55 -3.70 -12.64 3.15
CA LEU A 55 -3.27 -11.59 2.25
C LEU A 55 -2.92 -10.36 3.09
N ILE A 56 -1.73 -9.83 2.89
CA ILE A 56 -1.33 -8.51 3.41
C ILE A 56 -1.27 -7.57 2.21
N ILE A 57 -2.05 -6.49 2.28
CA ILE A 57 -2.15 -5.46 1.25
C ILE A 57 -1.64 -4.17 1.88
N GLU A 58 -0.63 -3.57 1.27
CA GLU A 58 0.02 -2.34 1.73
C GLU A 58 0.21 -1.39 0.54
N PRO A 59 0.18 -0.06 0.73
CA PRO A 59 0.59 0.88 -0.30
C PRO A 59 1.97 0.50 -0.84
N LEU A 60 2.16 0.59 -2.16
CA LEU A 60 3.49 0.40 -2.73
C LEU A 60 4.29 1.67 -2.46
N GLU A 61 5.18 1.63 -1.46
CA GLU A 61 6.11 2.74 -1.20
C GLU A 61 7.01 2.97 -2.42
N ASP A 62 7.13 4.21 -2.85
CA ASP A 62 8.12 4.61 -3.85
C ASP A 62 9.47 4.74 -3.14
N THR A 63 10.07 3.58 -2.84
CA THR A 63 11.26 3.46 -1.99
C THR A 63 12.45 4.27 -2.49
N GLU A 64 12.50 4.61 -3.78
CA GLU A 64 13.55 5.46 -4.35
C GLU A 64 13.34 6.94 -4.01
N GLN A 65 12.10 7.41 -4.08
CA GLN A 65 11.74 8.78 -3.75
C GLN A 65 11.90 9.05 -2.24
N GLU A 66 11.40 8.15 -1.38
CA GLU A 66 11.57 8.28 0.07
C GLU A 66 13.04 8.19 0.50
N ALA A 67 13.82 7.28 -0.09
CA ALA A 67 15.25 7.19 0.18
C ALA A 67 16.00 8.46 -0.28
N HIS A 68 15.58 9.07 -1.38
CA HIS A 68 16.15 10.34 -1.86
C HIS A 68 15.84 11.47 -0.89
N GLU A 69 14.59 11.63 -0.48
CA GLU A 69 14.16 12.67 0.48
C GLU A 69 14.85 12.51 1.83
N TYR A 70 14.95 11.29 2.35
CA TYR A 70 15.65 11.00 3.59
C TYR A 70 17.14 11.36 3.53
N ARG A 71 17.82 10.98 2.43
CA ARG A 71 19.25 11.33 2.23
C ARG A 71 19.44 12.84 2.17
N SER A 72 18.57 13.55 1.45
CA SER A 72 18.61 15.00 1.35
C SER A 72 18.43 15.68 2.70
N ALA A 73 17.42 15.27 3.48
CA ALA A 73 17.17 15.79 4.82
C ALA A 73 18.34 15.55 5.78
N LEU A 74 18.96 14.36 5.75
CA LEU A 74 20.14 14.06 6.56
C LEU A 74 21.34 14.95 6.19
N GLN A 75 21.51 15.24 4.89
CA GLN A 75 22.60 16.05 4.40
C GLN A 75 22.47 17.51 4.85
N GLU A 76 21.25 18.06 4.80
CA GLU A 76 20.93 19.40 5.30
C GLU A 76 21.12 19.52 6.81
N MET A 77 20.65 18.53 7.58
CA MET A 77 20.83 18.50 9.03
C MET A 77 22.32 18.47 9.39
N LYS A 78 23.11 17.64 8.71
CA LYS A 78 24.56 17.56 8.93
C LYS A 78 25.27 18.89 8.65
N GLN A 79 24.87 19.61 7.60
CA GLN A 79 25.40 20.94 7.30
C GLN A 79 25.02 21.95 8.37
N THR A 80 23.78 21.92 8.85
CA THR A 80 23.28 22.81 9.90
C THR A 80 24.04 22.59 11.21
N LEU A 81 24.22 21.34 11.63
CA LEU A 81 25.00 20.99 12.82
C LEU A 81 26.46 21.45 12.70
N LYS A 82 27.06 21.34 11.51
CA LYS A 82 28.42 21.81 11.27
C LYS A 82 28.54 23.34 11.39
N LYS A 83 27.51 24.09 10.97
CA LYS A 83 27.45 25.55 11.10
C LYS A 83 27.23 26.01 12.54
N LEU A 84 26.51 25.23 13.34
CA LEU A 84 26.27 25.52 14.76
C LEU A 84 27.49 25.19 15.65
N ALA A 85 28.40 24.35 15.15
CA ALA A 85 29.63 23.98 15.83
C ALA A 85 30.83 24.88 15.47
N GLN A 86 30.63 25.90 14.62
CA GLN A 86 31.61 26.95 14.28
C GLN A 86 31.26 28.25 14.99
#